data_AF-A0A955H1H0-F1
#
_entry.id   AF-A0A955H1H0-F1
#
_cell.length_a   1.000
_cell.length_b   1.000
_cell.length_c   1.000
_cell.angle_alpha   90.00
_cell.angle_beta   90.00
_cell.angle_gamma   90.00
#
_symmetry.space_group_name_H-M   'P 1'
#
loop_
_entity.id
_entity.type
_entity.pdbx_description
1 polymer ?
#
loop_
_entity_poly.entity_id
_entity_poly.type
_entity_poly.pdbx_seq_one_letter_code
_entity_poly.pdbx_strand_id
1 'polypeptide(L)'
;MTLTELLRIGDKVVFKVSPDNRQWADTYSNVPDGTVGVVCGFYDAVMYESRVQVLANEPGVYHRKGAVSVWLADGRIVPGGYSVEMVDKEEEKRRDALYRDERGIFCRNKDQVRLGDLPPTTFWEGDKVRVRFPSEAEVQEMTIQGIDYHQMHEKRCDGSPYPFYRVGFQDGRSIAAEESWIELIERGNVWKYYHQEPLAFDSLKDESVFFTMIGRTEEVRNPETDNYRWTLDQALKAIKEGLGHGFTNWMIPFSNNQRISVIKFLDEDLGSRVAAETLKGFEVTA
;
A
#
# COMPACT_ATOMS: atom_id res chain seq x y z
N MET A 1 21.96 -4.23 2.97
CA MET A 1 21.08 -3.47 3.88
C MET A 1 20.25 -4.44 4.69
N THR A 2 20.23 -4.28 6.02
CA THR A 2 19.38 -5.09 6.90
C THR A 2 17.98 -4.50 6.96
N LEU A 3 16.95 -5.34 6.99
CA LEU A 3 15.57 -4.92 7.22
C LEU A 3 15.41 -4.46 8.68
N THR A 4 14.82 -3.28 8.89
CA THR A 4 14.66 -2.70 10.24
C THR A 4 13.91 -3.64 11.19
N GLU A 5 12.98 -4.43 10.65
CA GLU A 5 12.19 -5.43 11.36
C GLU A 5 13.07 -6.49 12.06
N LEU A 6 14.29 -6.74 11.58
CA LEU A 6 15.22 -7.71 12.16
C LEU A 6 16.05 -7.15 13.34
N LEU A 7 16.15 -5.83 13.44
CA LEU A 7 16.99 -5.16 14.43
C LEU A 7 16.32 -5.14 15.81
N ARG A 8 17.15 -5.11 16.85
CA ARG A 8 16.79 -5.00 18.27
C ARG A 8 17.71 -4.02 18.98
N ILE A 9 17.23 -3.42 20.06
CA ILE A 9 18.08 -2.60 20.94
C ILE A 9 19.25 -3.44 21.45
N GLY A 10 20.46 -2.90 21.36
CA GLY A 10 21.71 -3.56 21.71
C GLY A 10 22.46 -4.20 20.54
N ASP A 11 21.82 -4.36 19.37
CA ASP A 11 22.52 -4.90 18.19
C ASP A 11 23.63 -3.94 17.73
N LYS A 12 24.79 -4.51 17.38
CA LYS A 12 25.85 -3.76 16.69
C LYS A 12 25.56 -3.70 15.21
N VAL A 13 25.63 -2.49 14.65
CA VAL A 13 25.40 -2.23 13.24
C VAL A 13 26.54 -1.42 12.63
N VAL A 14 26.73 -1.58 11.32
CA VAL A 14 27.69 -0.82 10.52
C VAL A 14 26.95 -0.01 9.47
N PHE A 15 27.33 1.26 9.33
CA PHE A 15 26.80 2.11 8.27
C PHE A 15 27.41 1.74 6.92
N LYS A 16 26.53 1.56 5.92
CA LYS A 16 26.90 1.26 4.55
C LYS A 16 25.88 1.92 3.63
N VAL A 17 26.17 3.14 3.19
CA VAL A 17 25.27 3.91 2.33
C VAL A 17 25.75 3.77 0.89
N SER A 18 24.90 3.30 -0.02
CA SER A 18 25.28 3.32 -1.44
C SER A 18 25.54 4.76 -1.89
N PRO A 19 26.52 5.01 -2.79
CA PRO A 19 26.78 6.36 -3.31
C PRO A 19 25.52 7.05 -3.84
N ASP A 20 24.67 6.29 -4.54
CA ASP A 20 23.42 6.78 -5.13
C ASP A 20 22.39 7.23 -4.09
N ASN A 21 22.39 6.62 -2.90
CA ASN A 21 21.49 6.99 -1.81
C ASN A 21 22.04 8.11 -0.93
N ARG A 22 23.36 8.32 -0.95
CA ARG A 22 24.03 9.35 -0.13
C ARG A 22 23.64 10.76 -0.56
N GLN A 23 23.36 10.99 -1.84
CA GLN A 23 22.88 12.29 -2.35
C GLN A 23 21.45 12.65 -1.91
N TRP A 24 20.64 11.65 -1.53
CA TRP A 24 19.24 11.85 -1.12
C TRP A 24 19.06 11.86 0.41
N ALA A 25 20.15 11.69 1.17
CA ALA A 25 20.09 11.49 2.61
C ALA A 25 20.90 12.57 3.35
N ASP A 26 20.30 13.74 3.55
CA ASP A 26 20.86 14.81 4.38
C ASP A 26 21.21 14.32 5.79
N THR A 27 20.39 13.39 6.33
CA THR A 27 20.50 12.83 7.68
C THR A 27 21.72 11.96 7.98
N TYR A 28 22.42 11.43 6.95
CA TYR A 28 23.61 10.56 7.13
C TYR A 28 24.82 11.00 6.33
N SER A 29 24.74 12.14 5.64
CA SER A 29 25.83 12.69 4.84
C SER A 29 27.15 12.84 5.62
N ASN A 30 27.05 13.00 6.95
CA ASN A 30 28.16 13.16 7.88
C ASN A 30 28.55 11.87 8.64
N VAL A 31 28.01 10.71 8.28
CA VAL A 31 28.40 9.41 8.85
C VAL A 31 29.22 8.63 7.82
N PRO A 32 30.54 8.45 8.04
CA PRO A 32 31.38 7.67 7.13
C PRO A 32 30.89 6.22 7.00
N ASP A 33 31.05 5.63 5.81
CA ASP A 33 30.80 4.20 5.65
C ASP A 33 31.81 3.41 6.49
N GLY A 34 31.36 2.27 7.04
CA GLY A 34 32.15 1.48 7.99
C GLY A 34 32.05 1.96 9.44
N THR A 35 31.37 3.08 9.71
CA THR A 35 31.12 3.53 11.08
C THR A 35 30.25 2.49 11.81
N VAL A 36 30.72 2.05 12.97
CA VAL A 36 29.99 1.10 13.82
C VAL A 36 29.25 1.85 14.91
N GLY A 37 28.01 1.43 15.17
CA GLY A 37 27.22 1.91 16.29
C GLY A 37 26.39 0.79 16.91
N VAL A 38 25.64 1.15 17.94
CA VAL A 38 24.73 0.24 18.65
C VAL A 38 23.31 0.75 18.50
N VAL A 39 22.39 -0.13 18.13
CA VAL A 39 20.96 0.20 18.09
C VAL A 39 20.50 0.56 19.50
N CYS A 40 20.02 1.79 19.69
CA CYS A 40 19.56 2.30 20.98
C CYS A 40 18.07 2.56 21.03
N GLY A 41 17.37 2.50 19.90
CA GLY A 41 15.93 2.71 19.83
C GLY A 41 15.38 2.60 18.41
N PHE A 42 14.09 2.86 18.29
CA PHE A 42 13.35 2.94 17.04
C PHE A 42 12.44 4.15 17.08
N TYR A 43 12.24 4.80 15.94
CA TYR A 43 11.15 5.75 15.79
C TYR A 43 9.83 4.99 15.77
N ASP A 44 8.81 5.50 16.45
CA ASP A 44 7.46 4.99 16.30
C ASP A 44 6.91 5.41 14.93
N ALA A 45 6.45 4.43 14.14
CA ALA A 45 5.78 4.70 12.89
C ALA A 45 4.30 4.33 13.01
N VAL A 46 3.45 5.35 12.94
CA VAL A 46 2.01 5.19 12.77
C VAL A 46 1.71 5.09 11.28
N MET A 47 1.07 4.00 10.89
CA MET A 47 0.61 3.74 9.54
C MET A 47 -0.92 3.81 9.49
N TYR A 48 -1.42 4.27 8.34
CA TYR A 48 -2.83 4.28 8.03
C TYR A 48 -3.05 3.37 6.82
N GLU A 49 -3.77 2.28 7.03
CA GLU A 49 -4.22 1.40 5.96
C GLU A 49 -5.58 1.90 5.50
N SER A 50 -5.65 2.45 4.28
CA SER A 50 -6.84 3.07 3.71
C SER A 50 -7.97 2.07 3.45
N ARG A 51 -9.17 2.57 3.17
CA ARG A 51 -10.34 1.72 2.84
C ARG A 51 -10.29 1.15 1.43
N VAL A 52 -9.41 1.71 0.60
CA VAL A 52 -9.19 1.37 -0.80
C VAL A 52 -7.73 1.01 -1.01
N GLN A 53 -7.47 0.22 -2.06
CA GLN A 53 -6.16 -0.39 -2.32
C GLN A 53 -5.71 -1.29 -1.17
N VAL A 54 -6.66 -1.99 -0.56
CA VAL A 54 -6.42 -2.92 0.55
C VAL A 54 -5.66 -4.13 0.02
N LEU A 55 -4.40 -4.29 0.44
CA LEU A 55 -3.53 -5.37 -0.03
C LEU A 55 -3.42 -6.55 0.94
N ALA A 56 -3.34 -6.29 2.24
CA ALA A 56 -3.01 -7.31 3.23
C ALA A 56 -3.67 -7.09 4.59
N ASN A 57 -3.79 -5.84 5.03
CA ASN A 57 -4.32 -5.48 6.33
C ASN A 57 -5.72 -4.88 6.17
N GLU A 58 -6.63 -5.18 7.10
CA GLU A 58 -7.90 -4.47 7.17
C GLU A 58 -7.68 -2.97 7.36
N PRO A 59 -8.58 -2.09 6.86
CA PRO A 59 -8.44 -0.66 7.06
C PRO A 59 -8.34 -0.28 8.54
N GLY A 60 -7.41 0.61 8.88
CA GLY A 60 -7.17 0.97 10.26
C GLY A 60 -5.86 1.71 10.50
N VAL A 61 -5.62 2.02 11.77
CA VAL A 61 -4.38 2.62 12.24
C VAL A 61 -3.51 1.52 12.84
N TYR A 62 -2.26 1.47 12.42
CA TYR A 62 -1.29 0.47 12.83
C TYR A 62 -0.04 1.15 13.38
N HIS A 63 0.54 0.56 14.43
CA HIS A 63 1.87 0.88 14.89
C HIS A 63 2.86 -0.13 14.34
N ARG A 64 4.04 0.34 13.93
CA ARG A 64 5.20 -0.50 13.71
C ARG A 64 6.47 0.19 14.15
N LYS A 65 7.54 -0.60 14.27
CA LYS A 65 8.90 -0.07 14.34
C LYS A 65 9.19 0.72 13.05
N GLY A 66 9.47 2.01 13.21
CA GLY A 66 9.93 2.90 12.15
C GLY A 66 11.43 2.76 11.93
N ALA A 67 12.09 3.85 11.52
CA ALA A 67 13.54 3.85 11.34
C ALA A 67 14.27 3.52 12.66
N VAL A 68 15.45 2.93 12.56
CA VAL A 68 16.28 2.63 13.73
C VAL A 68 17.05 3.86 14.20
N SER A 69 17.29 3.98 15.50
CA SER A 69 18.20 4.96 16.11
C SER A 69 19.48 4.26 16.55
N VAL A 70 20.63 4.81 16.16
CA VAL A 70 21.95 4.22 16.38
C VAL A 70 22.81 5.18 17.19
N TRP A 71 23.31 4.68 18.31
CA TRP A 71 24.28 5.36 19.15
C TRP A 71 25.69 5.09 18.62
N LEU A 72 26.38 6.16 18.23
CA LEU A 72 27.76 6.14 17.75
C LEU A 72 28.76 6.28 18.91
N ALA A 73 30.00 5.86 18.68
CA ALA A 73 31.08 5.94 19.68
C ALA A 73 31.42 7.38 20.10
N ASP A 74 31.15 8.37 19.25
CA ASP A 74 31.36 9.80 19.52
C ASP A 74 30.23 10.44 20.36
N GLY A 75 29.26 9.64 20.82
CA GLY A 75 28.15 10.09 21.66
C GLY A 75 26.92 10.54 20.89
N ARG A 76 26.98 10.68 19.55
CA ARG A 76 25.82 11.06 18.74
C ARG A 76 24.81 9.92 18.62
N ILE A 77 23.54 10.27 18.56
CA ILE A 77 22.46 9.39 18.11
C ILE A 77 22.07 9.83 16.72
N VAL A 78 22.18 8.92 15.75
CA VAL A 78 21.82 9.16 14.35
C VAL A 78 20.76 8.15 13.95
N PRO A 79 19.86 8.48 13.01
CA PRO A 79 18.96 7.47 12.47
C PRO A 79 19.78 6.43 11.66
N GLY A 80 19.22 5.26 11.34
CA GLY A 80 19.96 4.20 10.64
C GLY A 80 19.20 3.54 9.47
N GLY A 81 17.98 3.98 9.17
CA GLY A 81 17.01 3.42 8.21
C GLY A 81 17.53 2.38 7.20
N TYR A 82 17.59 2.73 5.92
CA TYR A 82 18.12 1.85 4.86
C TYR A 82 19.65 1.93 4.72
N SER A 83 20.34 2.34 5.80
CA SER A 83 21.74 2.77 5.77
C SER A 83 22.63 1.91 6.67
N VAL A 84 22.06 0.93 7.37
CA VAL A 84 22.80 0.05 8.28
C VAL A 84 22.72 -1.43 7.92
N GLU A 85 23.74 -2.15 8.35
CA GLU A 85 23.79 -3.61 8.31
C GLU A 85 24.16 -4.17 9.69
N MET A 86 23.56 -5.30 10.09
CA MET A 86 24.00 -6.00 11.30
C MET A 86 25.46 -6.45 11.15
N VAL A 87 26.26 -6.26 12.20
CA VAL A 87 27.63 -6.79 12.26
C VAL A 87 27.61 -8.31 12.42
N ASP A 88 26.68 -8.84 13.23
CA ASP A 88 26.48 -10.28 13.39
C ASP A 88 25.60 -10.84 12.25
N LYS A 89 26.27 -11.42 11.25
CA LYS A 89 25.62 -11.96 10.05
C LYS A 89 24.90 -13.28 10.27
N GLU A 90 25.31 -14.07 11.26
CA GLU A 90 24.66 -15.34 11.54
C GLU A 90 23.35 -15.11 12.31
N GLU A 91 23.36 -14.17 13.26
CA GLU A 91 22.13 -13.74 13.93
C GLU A 91 21.16 -13.04 12.97
N GLU A 92 21.65 -12.22 12.04
CA GLU A 92 20.83 -11.61 10.97
C GLU A 92 20.09 -12.68 10.17
N LYS A 93 20.80 -13.71 9.67
CA LYS A 93 20.21 -14.83 8.93
C LYS A 93 19.20 -15.62 9.77
N ARG A 94 19.52 -15.88 11.04
CA ARG A 94 18.63 -16.60 11.96
C ARG A 94 17.31 -15.84 12.16
N ARG A 95 17.38 -14.52 12.34
CA ARG A 95 16.18 -13.68 12.48
C ARG A 95 15.42 -13.56 11.17
N ASP A 96 16.10 -13.39 10.05
CA ASP A 96 15.46 -13.39 8.72
C ASP A 96 14.64 -14.66 8.50
N ALA A 97 15.20 -15.84 8.81
CA ALA A 97 14.48 -17.11 8.72
C ALA A 97 13.23 -17.16 9.61
N LEU A 98 13.27 -16.55 10.80
CA LEU A 98 12.11 -16.49 11.70
C LEU A 98 11.02 -15.50 11.24
N TYR A 99 11.36 -14.51 10.42
CA TYR A 99 10.41 -13.56 9.85
C TYR A 99 9.79 -14.04 8.54
N ARG A 100 10.24 -15.19 8.04
CA ARG A 100 9.64 -15.85 6.89
C ARG A 100 8.50 -16.75 7.34
N ASP A 101 7.41 -16.76 6.56
CA ASP A 101 6.36 -17.77 6.72
C ASP A 101 6.82 -19.14 6.23
N GLU A 102 5.94 -20.14 6.32
CA GLU A 102 6.18 -21.51 5.81
C GLU A 102 6.54 -21.56 4.32
N ARG A 103 6.29 -20.48 3.57
CA ARG A 103 6.56 -20.33 2.14
C ARG A 103 7.86 -19.58 1.87
N GLY A 104 8.59 -19.16 2.91
CA GLY A 104 9.82 -18.39 2.79
C GLY A 104 9.60 -16.90 2.50
N ILE A 105 8.37 -16.40 2.54
CA ILE A 105 8.04 -14.99 2.26
C ILE A 105 8.24 -14.17 3.52
N PHE A 106 8.95 -13.05 3.40
CA PHE A 106 9.17 -12.15 4.52
C PHE A 106 7.86 -11.48 4.95
N CYS A 107 7.40 -11.76 6.16
CA CYS A 107 6.20 -11.19 6.74
C CYS A 107 6.48 -9.79 7.29
N ARG A 108 6.47 -8.77 6.42
CA ARG A 108 6.70 -7.36 6.82
C ARG A 108 5.72 -6.88 7.89
N ASN A 109 4.52 -7.46 7.93
CA ASN A 109 3.46 -7.05 8.85
C ASN A 109 3.49 -7.82 10.18
N LYS A 110 4.46 -8.72 10.40
CA LYS A 110 4.52 -9.59 11.59
C LYS A 110 4.58 -8.82 12.91
N ASP A 111 5.22 -7.65 12.89
CA ASP A 111 5.37 -6.77 14.05
C ASP A 111 4.40 -5.57 14.02
N GLN A 112 3.45 -5.53 13.07
CA GLN A 112 2.44 -4.47 13.05
C GLN A 112 1.38 -4.73 14.11
N VAL A 113 1.11 -3.72 14.92
CA VAL A 113 0.08 -3.76 15.96
C VAL A 113 -1.06 -2.85 15.56
N ARG A 114 -2.28 -3.39 15.40
CA ARG A 114 -3.46 -2.57 15.15
C ARG A 114 -3.76 -1.72 16.39
N LEU A 115 -3.80 -0.41 16.21
CA LEU A 115 -4.12 0.56 17.25
C LEU A 115 -5.62 0.85 17.31
N GLY A 116 -6.31 0.79 16.18
CA GLY A 116 -7.74 1.07 16.10
C GLY A 116 -8.22 1.34 14.68
N ASP A 117 -9.43 1.85 14.58
CA ASP A 117 -10.06 2.24 13.32
C ASP A 117 -9.44 3.52 12.75
N LEU A 118 -9.62 3.74 11.44
CA LEU A 118 -9.23 5.00 10.82
C LEU A 118 -9.95 6.19 11.49
N PRO A 119 -9.28 7.34 11.64
CA PRO A 119 -9.93 8.56 12.11
C PRO A 119 -11.18 8.88 11.27
N PRO A 120 -12.25 9.39 11.90
CA PRO A 120 -13.46 9.76 11.17
C PRO A 120 -13.15 10.88 10.19
N THR A 121 -13.73 10.78 9.00
CA THR A 121 -13.62 11.79 7.93
C THR A 121 -15.00 12.16 7.41
N THR A 122 -15.17 13.43 7.04
CA THR A 122 -16.41 13.94 6.46
C THR A 122 -16.70 13.28 5.12
N PHE A 123 -15.67 13.15 4.30
CA PHE A 123 -15.72 12.54 2.97
C PHE A 123 -14.96 11.20 2.95
N TRP A 124 -15.38 10.32 2.06
CA TRP A 124 -14.87 8.96 1.89
C TRP A 124 -14.40 8.73 0.46
N GLU A 125 -13.49 7.80 0.27
CA GLU A 125 -13.01 7.43 -1.06
C GLU A 125 -14.18 7.01 -1.97
N GLY A 126 -14.21 7.53 -3.19
CA GLY A 126 -15.32 7.35 -4.14
C GLY A 126 -16.49 8.33 -3.98
N ASP A 127 -16.52 9.19 -2.95
CA ASP A 127 -17.55 10.25 -2.86
C ASP A 127 -17.43 11.22 -4.05
N LYS A 128 -18.57 11.58 -4.65
CA LYS A 128 -18.65 12.65 -5.65
C LYS A 128 -18.83 13.97 -4.94
N VAL A 129 -18.01 14.96 -5.30
CA VAL A 129 -17.93 16.23 -4.58
C VAL A 129 -17.82 17.42 -5.52
N ARG A 130 -18.27 18.59 -5.05
CA ARG A 130 -17.92 19.89 -5.65
C ARG A 130 -16.73 20.46 -4.91
N VAL A 131 -15.72 20.90 -5.64
CA VAL A 131 -14.52 21.49 -5.06
C VAL A 131 -14.36 22.92 -5.57
N ARG A 132 -14.11 23.86 -4.65
CA ARG A 132 -13.81 25.27 -4.96
C ARG A 132 -12.40 25.60 -4.50
N PHE A 133 -11.45 25.58 -5.42
CA PHE A 133 -10.07 25.98 -5.12
C PHE A 133 -9.95 27.50 -4.95
N PRO A 134 -9.22 28.01 -3.95
CA PRO A 134 -9.08 29.45 -3.73
C PRO A 134 -8.49 30.23 -4.92
N SER A 135 -7.65 29.57 -5.72
CA SER A 135 -7.00 30.15 -6.90
C SER A 135 -7.88 30.13 -8.15
N GLU A 136 -9.06 29.53 -8.10
CA GLU A 136 -9.92 29.30 -9.26
C GLU A 136 -11.31 29.91 -9.04
N ALA A 137 -11.87 30.50 -10.08
CA ALA A 137 -13.21 31.09 -10.02
C ALA A 137 -14.33 30.04 -10.14
N GLU A 138 -14.04 28.90 -10.77
CA GLU A 138 -15.02 27.88 -11.10
C GLU A 138 -15.05 26.76 -10.06
N VAL A 139 -16.25 26.23 -9.81
CA VAL A 139 -16.46 25.04 -9.00
C VAL A 139 -16.37 23.82 -9.90
N GLN A 140 -15.61 22.82 -9.46
CA GLN A 140 -15.38 21.61 -10.24
C GLN A 140 -16.04 20.39 -9.57
N GLU A 141 -16.66 19.52 -10.36
CA GLU A 141 -17.14 18.22 -9.87
C GLU A 141 -16.03 17.17 -9.97
N MET A 142 -15.71 16.55 -8.84
CA MET A 142 -14.57 15.66 -8.67
C MET A 142 -14.96 14.44 -7.84
N THR A 143 -14.05 13.47 -7.71
CA THR A 143 -14.21 12.30 -6.83
C THR A 143 -13.10 12.24 -5.80
N ILE A 144 -13.40 11.90 -4.54
CA ILE A 144 -12.36 11.60 -3.55
C ILE A 144 -11.63 10.33 -3.97
N GLN A 145 -10.35 10.42 -4.33
CA GLN A 145 -9.54 9.27 -4.72
C GLN A 145 -8.77 8.66 -3.55
N GLY A 146 -8.48 9.45 -2.52
CA GLY A 146 -7.73 8.99 -1.36
C GLY A 146 -7.70 10.03 -0.24
N ILE A 147 -7.28 9.59 0.93
CA ILE A 147 -7.18 10.40 2.14
C ILE A 147 -5.77 10.22 2.70
N ASP A 148 -5.01 11.31 2.75
CA ASP A 148 -3.66 11.36 3.28
C ASP A 148 -3.72 11.55 4.81
N TYR A 149 -4.15 10.51 5.53
CA TYR A 149 -4.41 10.53 6.98
C TYR A 149 -3.28 11.11 7.84
N HIS A 150 -2.02 10.89 7.43
CA HIS A 150 -0.86 11.43 8.13
C HIS A 150 -0.82 12.96 8.15
N GLN A 151 -1.50 13.63 7.21
CA GLN A 151 -1.57 15.09 7.09
C GLN A 151 -2.83 15.71 7.73
N MET A 152 -3.78 14.90 8.21
CA MET A 152 -5.10 15.37 8.67
C MET A 152 -5.04 16.43 9.78
N HIS A 153 -4.00 16.41 10.60
CA HIS A 153 -3.80 17.35 11.70
C HIS A 153 -2.60 18.28 11.49
N GLU A 154 -1.96 18.19 10.33
CA GLU A 154 -0.85 19.06 9.98
C GLU A 154 -1.35 20.46 9.61
N LYS A 155 -0.46 21.43 9.80
CA LYS A 155 -0.69 22.82 9.43
C LYS A 155 0.42 23.28 8.52
N ARG A 156 0.09 24.15 7.58
CA ARG A 156 1.09 24.87 6.79
C ARG A 156 1.81 25.90 7.65
N CYS A 157 2.89 26.48 7.11
CA CYS A 157 3.69 27.49 7.79
C CYS A 157 2.89 28.74 8.21
N ASP A 158 1.79 29.04 7.51
CA ASP A 158 0.88 30.15 7.82
C ASP A 158 -0.20 29.79 8.86
N GLY A 159 -0.18 28.57 9.39
CA GLY A 159 -1.14 28.05 10.36
C GLY A 159 -2.45 27.52 9.76
N SER A 160 -2.65 27.63 8.44
CA SER A 160 -3.79 27.02 7.75
C SER A 160 -3.73 25.48 7.78
N PRO A 161 -4.87 24.77 7.73
CA PRO A 161 -4.89 23.32 7.65
C PRO A 161 -4.13 22.80 6.42
N TYR A 162 -3.42 21.68 6.57
CA TYR A 162 -2.84 21.00 5.42
C TYR A 162 -3.94 20.28 4.61
N PRO A 163 -3.93 20.34 3.27
CA PRO A 163 -4.90 19.63 2.45
C PRO A 163 -4.60 18.13 2.48
N PHE A 164 -5.57 17.32 2.92
CA PHE A 164 -5.37 15.87 3.11
C PHE A 164 -6.36 15.01 2.33
N TYR A 165 -7.31 15.60 1.59
CA TYR A 165 -8.14 14.86 0.64
C TYR A 165 -7.49 14.92 -0.73
N ARG A 166 -7.30 13.76 -1.37
CA ARG A 166 -6.88 13.69 -2.77
C ARG A 166 -8.12 13.62 -3.64
N VAL A 167 -8.39 14.68 -4.39
CA VAL A 167 -9.54 14.78 -5.30
C VAL A 167 -9.11 14.58 -6.74
N GLY A 168 -9.85 13.77 -7.48
CA GLY A 168 -9.54 13.31 -8.82
C GLY A 168 -10.40 13.95 -9.89
N PHE A 169 -9.75 14.28 -11.01
CA PHE A 169 -10.40 14.65 -12.27
C PHE A 169 -10.80 13.37 -13.04
N GLN A 170 -11.73 13.51 -13.99
CA GLN A 170 -12.13 12.40 -14.87
C GLN A 170 -10.97 11.87 -15.74
N ASP A 171 -9.96 12.69 -15.99
CA ASP A 171 -8.77 12.31 -16.77
C ASP A 171 -7.70 11.55 -15.96
N GLY A 172 -7.99 11.23 -14.68
CA GLY A 172 -7.10 10.48 -13.80
C GLY A 172 -6.05 11.32 -13.07
N ARG A 173 -5.95 12.63 -13.34
CA ARG A 173 -5.14 13.52 -12.50
C ARG A 173 -5.78 13.69 -11.13
N SER A 174 -4.95 14.04 -10.15
CA SER A 174 -5.41 14.27 -8.78
C SER A 174 -4.71 15.48 -8.16
N ILE A 175 -5.41 16.20 -7.29
CA ILE A 175 -4.89 17.33 -6.54
C ILE A 175 -5.33 17.25 -5.08
N ALA A 176 -4.54 17.80 -4.16
CA ALA A 176 -4.90 17.87 -2.76
C ALA A 176 -5.90 19.01 -2.51
N ALA A 177 -6.94 18.74 -1.72
CA ALA A 177 -7.96 19.70 -1.33
C ALA A 177 -8.11 19.74 0.20
N GLU A 178 -8.35 20.94 0.73
CA GLU A 178 -8.75 21.11 2.12
C GLU A 178 -10.22 20.77 2.28
N GLU A 179 -10.61 20.30 3.47
CA GLU A 179 -12.00 19.91 3.76
C GLU A 179 -12.99 21.05 3.50
N SER A 180 -12.60 22.29 3.83
CA SER A 180 -13.46 23.48 3.67
C SER A 180 -13.75 23.85 2.21
N TRP A 181 -13.02 23.28 1.26
CA TRP A 181 -13.20 23.54 -0.17
C TRP A 181 -14.18 22.56 -0.81
N ILE A 182 -14.60 21.53 -0.08
CA ILE A 182 -15.31 20.37 -0.60
C ILE A 182 -16.77 20.39 -0.11
N GLU A 183 -17.69 20.16 -1.03
CA GLU A 183 -19.10 19.94 -0.76
C GLU A 183 -19.53 18.58 -1.30
N LEU A 184 -20.22 17.77 -0.49
CA LEU A 184 -20.69 16.45 -0.91
C LEU A 184 -21.83 16.57 -1.93
N ILE A 185 -21.70 15.90 -3.07
CA ILE A 185 -22.80 15.70 -4.03
C ILE A 185 -23.48 14.37 -3.75
N GLU A 186 -22.68 13.29 -3.71
CA GLU A 186 -23.19 11.91 -3.60
C GLU A 186 -22.19 11.03 -2.85
N ARG A 187 -22.71 10.14 -1.99
CA ARG A 187 -21.90 9.11 -1.33
C ARG A 187 -21.42 8.05 -2.32
N GLY A 188 -20.13 7.74 -2.23
CA GLY A 188 -19.48 6.68 -3.00
C GLY A 188 -19.78 5.28 -2.48
N ASN A 189 -19.44 4.28 -3.29
CA ASN A 189 -19.67 2.87 -2.94
C ASN A 189 -18.82 2.41 -1.73
N VAL A 190 -17.68 3.04 -1.45
CA VAL A 190 -16.89 2.71 -0.24
C VAL A 190 -17.71 3.05 1.00
N TRP A 191 -18.22 4.28 1.11
CA TRP A 191 -19.08 4.67 2.23
C TRP A 191 -20.31 3.76 2.33
N LYS A 192 -21.01 3.53 1.21
CA LYS A 192 -22.20 2.68 1.16
C LYS A 192 -21.92 1.25 1.65
N TYR A 193 -20.80 0.65 1.24
CA TYR A 193 -20.40 -0.69 1.66
C TYR A 193 -20.24 -0.81 3.19
N TYR A 194 -19.50 0.11 3.80
CA TYR A 194 -19.27 0.09 5.26
C TYR A 194 -20.51 0.48 6.09
N HIS A 195 -21.53 1.07 5.45
CA HIS A 195 -22.79 1.45 6.11
C HIS A 195 -23.97 0.55 5.71
N GLN A 196 -23.73 -0.56 5.00
CA GLN A 196 -24.76 -1.51 4.57
C GLN A 196 -25.84 -0.88 3.68
N GLU A 197 -25.46 0.14 2.92
CA GLU A 197 -26.33 0.79 1.95
C GLU A 197 -26.25 0.11 0.58
N PRO A 198 -27.30 0.20 -0.24
CA PRO A 198 -27.30 -0.38 -1.59
C PRO A 198 -26.14 0.15 -2.43
N LEU A 199 -25.35 -0.76 -2.99
CA LEU A 199 -24.28 -0.44 -3.94
C LEU A 199 -24.87 -0.30 -5.35
N ALA A 200 -24.30 0.59 -6.15
CA ALA A 200 -24.68 0.76 -7.55
C ALA A 200 -23.43 0.78 -8.42
N PHE A 201 -23.43 -0.01 -9.49
CA PHE A 201 -22.32 -0.11 -10.45
C PHE A 201 -22.87 0.02 -11.86
N ASP A 202 -22.14 0.73 -12.72
CA ASP A 202 -22.52 0.89 -14.13
C ASP A 202 -22.23 -0.38 -14.94
N SER A 203 -21.30 -1.20 -14.47
CA SER A 203 -20.90 -2.45 -15.13
C SER A 203 -20.34 -3.48 -14.14
N LEU A 204 -20.32 -4.75 -14.57
CA LEU A 204 -19.61 -5.83 -13.87
C LEU A 204 -18.11 -5.53 -13.71
N LYS A 205 -17.52 -4.81 -14.68
CA LYS A 205 -16.14 -4.35 -14.59
C LYS A 205 -15.96 -3.40 -13.39
N ASP A 206 -16.84 -2.42 -13.23
CA ASP A 206 -16.76 -1.46 -12.11
C ASP A 206 -17.01 -2.14 -10.76
N GLU A 207 -17.96 -3.07 -10.72
CA GLU A 207 -18.22 -3.93 -9.55
C GLU A 207 -16.97 -4.74 -9.16
N SER A 208 -16.37 -5.46 -10.11
CA SER A 208 -15.17 -6.27 -9.87
C SER A 208 -13.95 -5.44 -9.44
N VAL A 209 -13.74 -4.26 -10.04
CA VAL A 209 -12.67 -3.33 -9.66
C VAL A 209 -12.89 -2.82 -8.25
N PHE A 210 -14.13 -2.47 -7.89
CA PHE A 210 -14.46 -2.02 -6.54
C PHE A 210 -14.13 -3.07 -5.49
N PHE A 211 -14.61 -4.31 -5.66
CA PHE A 211 -14.36 -5.38 -4.69
C PHE A 211 -12.88 -5.76 -4.59
N THR A 212 -12.14 -5.68 -5.70
CA THR A 212 -10.67 -5.82 -5.67
C THR A 212 -10.03 -4.69 -4.85
N MET A 213 -10.45 -3.45 -5.09
CA MET A 213 -9.90 -2.27 -4.42
C MET A 213 -10.13 -2.29 -2.90
N ILE A 214 -11.27 -2.78 -2.42
CA ILE A 214 -11.56 -2.88 -0.98
C ILE A 214 -11.07 -4.19 -0.34
N GLY A 215 -10.22 -4.96 -1.04
CA GLY A 215 -9.57 -6.16 -0.49
C GLY A 215 -10.50 -7.37 -0.36
N ARG A 216 -11.56 -7.45 -1.17
CA ARG A 216 -12.50 -8.59 -1.21
C ARG A 216 -12.12 -9.61 -2.28
N THR A 217 -10.82 -9.76 -2.50
CA THR A 217 -10.20 -10.69 -3.43
C THR A 217 -8.91 -11.26 -2.84
N GLU A 218 -8.54 -12.45 -3.27
CA GLU A 218 -7.29 -13.10 -2.95
C GLU A 218 -6.49 -13.37 -4.24
N GLU A 219 -5.17 -13.17 -4.22
CA GLU A 219 -4.33 -13.66 -5.30
C GLU A 219 -4.19 -15.18 -5.18
N VAL A 220 -4.41 -15.89 -6.29
CA VAL A 220 -4.28 -17.35 -6.37
C VAL A 220 -2.84 -17.70 -6.73
N ARG A 221 -2.23 -18.56 -5.92
CA ARG A 221 -0.88 -19.06 -6.18
C ARG A 221 -0.92 -20.10 -7.29
N ASN A 222 0.00 -19.99 -8.24
CA ASN A 222 0.17 -20.95 -9.31
C ASN A 222 0.66 -22.29 -8.75
N PRO A 223 -0.12 -23.38 -8.85
CA PRO A 223 0.27 -24.69 -8.33
C PRO A 223 1.52 -25.29 -8.99
N GLU A 224 1.84 -24.88 -10.23
CA GLU A 224 2.97 -25.41 -10.98
C GLU A 224 4.30 -24.78 -10.56
N THR A 225 4.28 -23.51 -10.16
CA THR A 225 5.51 -22.72 -9.90
C THR A 225 5.63 -22.23 -8.46
N ASP A 226 4.61 -22.49 -7.65
CA ASP A 226 4.52 -22.06 -6.26
C ASP A 226 4.75 -20.55 -6.10
N ASN A 227 4.21 -19.73 -7.00
CA ASN A 227 4.27 -18.27 -6.92
C ASN A 227 3.03 -17.62 -7.56
N TYR A 228 2.89 -16.30 -7.44
CA TYR A 228 1.72 -15.56 -7.96
C TYR A 228 1.83 -15.16 -9.44
N ARG A 229 2.78 -15.74 -10.19
CA ARG A 229 2.95 -15.45 -11.62
C ARG A 229 2.32 -16.56 -12.45
N TRP A 230 1.57 -16.09 -13.43
CA TRP A 230 0.86 -16.93 -14.39
C TRP A 230 1.24 -16.52 -15.80
N THR A 231 1.24 -17.46 -16.73
CA THR A 231 1.03 -17.13 -18.15
C THR A 231 -0.45 -16.90 -18.39
N LEU A 232 -0.80 -16.27 -19.52
CA LEU A 232 -2.21 -16.09 -19.89
C LEU A 232 -2.93 -17.44 -19.99
N ASP A 233 -2.33 -18.43 -20.65
CA ASP A 233 -2.93 -19.76 -20.82
C ASP A 233 -3.14 -20.47 -19.47
N GLN A 234 -2.16 -20.39 -18.56
CA GLN A 234 -2.30 -20.95 -17.23
C GLN A 234 -3.42 -20.25 -16.44
N ALA A 235 -3.51 -18.92 -16.53
CA ALA A 235 -4.55 -18.15 -15.85
C ALA A 235 -5.95 -18.49 -16.37
N LEU A 236 -6.13 -18.55 -17.69
CA LEU A 236 -7.41 -18.92 -18.32
C LEU A 236 -7.80 -20.37 -17.98
N LYS A 237 -6.84 -21.30 -18.00
CA LYS A 237 -7.07 -22.67 -17.56
C LYS A 237 -7.51 -22.73 -16.09
N ALA A 238 -6.82 -22.01 -15.20
CA ALA A 238 -7.15 -21.95 -13.79
C ALA A 238 -8.57 -21.41 -13.55
N ILE A 239 -8.99 -20.38 -14.29
CA ILE A 239 -10.36 -19.85 -14.21
C ILE A 239 -11.38 -20.87 -14.71
N LYS A 240 -11.09 -21.54 -15.83
CA LYS A 240 -11.95 -22.60 -16.38
C LYS A 240 -12.11 -23.80 -15.42
N GLU A 241 -11.07 -24.10 -14.65
CA GLU A 241 -11.05 -25.16 -13.64
C GLU A 241 -11.62 -24.70 -12.28
N GLY A 242 -12.02 -23.43 -12.14
CA GLY A 242 -12.61 -22.88 -10.92
C GLY A 242 -11.61 -22.55 -9.81
N LEU A 243 -10.31 -22.48 -10.12
CA LEU A 243 -9.27 -22.07 -9.18
C LEU A 243 -9.26 -20.56 -8.91
N GLY A 244 -9.76 -19.76 -9.86
CA GLY A 244 -9.86 -18.31 -9.75
C GLY A 244 -11.02 -17.78 -10.60
N HIS A 245 -11.28 -16.49 -10.46
CA HIS A 245 -12.43 -15.82 -11.08
C HIS A 245 -12.01 -14.82 -12.16
N GLY A 246 -10.80 -14.28 -12.08
CA GLY A 246 -10.26 -13.34 -13.06
C GLY A 246 -8.74 -13.25 -12.93
N PHE A 247 -8.13 -12.27 -13.58
CA PHE A 247 -6.72 -11.97 -13.38
C PHE A 247 -6.42 -10.48 -13.55
N THR A 248 -5.38 -10.01 -12.87
CA THR A 248 -4.77 -8.71 -13.15
C THR A 248 -3.63 -8.87 -14.12
N ASN A 249 -3.36 -7.84 -14.92
CA ASN A 249 -2.26 -7.82 -15.87
C ASN A 249 -1.48 -6.52 -15.73
N TRP A 250 -0.31 -6.61 -15.11
CA TRP A 250 0.63 -5.50 -14.99
C TRP A 250 1.69 -5.60 -16.08
N MET A 251 1.73 -4.62 -16.96
CA MET A 251 2.77 -4.49 -17.98
C MET A 251 3.63 -3.27 -17.67
N ILE A 252 4.94 -3.47 -17.56
CA ILE A 252 5.90 -2.37 -17.49
C ILE A 252 6.28 -1.97 -18.92
N PRO A 253 6.00 -0.73 -19.37
CA PRO A 253 6.35 -0.27 -20.70
C PRO A 253 7.84 -0.49 -21.00
N PHE A 254 8.15 -0.89 -22.25
CA PHE A 254 9.51 -1.20 -22.72
C PHE A 254 10.21 -2.34 -21.98
N SER A 255 9.45 -3.22 -21.32
CA SER A 255 9.97 -4.46 -20.76
C SER A 255 9.11 -5.65 -21.20
N ASN A 256 9.73 -6.83 -21.27
CA ASN A 256 9.00 -8.09 -21.42
C ASN A 256 8.47 -8.60 -20.06
N ASN A 257 8.46 -7.77 -19.03
CA ASN A 257 8.08 -8.15 -17.68
C ASN A 257 6.57 -7.93 -17.50
N GLN A 258 5.79 -8.78 -18.17
CA GLN A 258 4.36 -8.89 -17.94
C GLN A 258 4.12 -9.74 -16.69
N ARG A 259 3.32 -9.23 -15.76
CA ARG A 259 2.91 -9.96 -14.56
C ARG A 259 1.41 -10.18 -14.60
N ILE A 260 1.01 -11.44 -14.79
CA ILE A 260 -0.37 -11.89 -14.64
C ILE A 260 -0.51 -12.56 -13.27
N SER A 261 -1.46 -12.08 -12.47
CA SER A 261 -1.86 -12.69 -11.20
C SER A 261 -3.32 -13.12 -11.32
N VAL A 262 -3.63 -14.40 -11.12
CA VAL A 262 -5.02 -14.87 -10.99
C VAL A 262 -5.59 -14.36 -9.67
N ILE A 263 -6.84 -13.90 -9.70
CA ILE A 263 -7.56 -13.43 -8.51
C ILE A 263 -8.82 -14.27 -8.28
N LYS A 264 -9.15 -14.45 -7.00
CA LYS A 264 -10.38 -15.08 -6.55
C LYS A 264 -11.18 -14.08 -5.71
N PHE A 265 -12.43 -13.82 -6.09
CA PHE A 265 -13.36 -13.03 -5.28
C PHE A 265 -13.84 -13.82 -4.06
N LEU A 266 -13.96 -13.15 -2.91
CA LEU A 266 -14.52 -13.73 -1.70
C LEU A 266 -16.04 -13.92 -1.80
N ASP A 267 -16.70 -13.14 -2.65
CA ASP A 267 -18.08 -13.34 -3.05
C ASP A 267 -18.11 -14.28 -4.27
N GLU A 268 -18.65 -15.49 -4.07
CA GLU A 268 -18.67 -16.55 -5.08
C GLU A 268 -19.68 -16.26 -6.22
N ASP A 269 -20.76 -15.50 -5.97
CA ASP A 269 -21.71 -15.12 -7.03
C ASP A 269 -21.06 -14.11 -7.98
N LEU A 270 -20.49 -13.04 -7.41
CA LEU A 270 -19.71 -12.08 -8.17
C LEU A 270 -18.55 -12.77 -8.89
N GLY A 271 -17.84 -13.64 -8.18
CA GLY A 271 -16.74 -14.43 -8.71
C GLY A 271 -17.12 -15.25 -9.94
N SER A 272 -18.25 -15.95 -9.87
CA SER A 272 -18.77 -16.75 -10.98
C SER A 272 -19.15 -15.89 -12.19
N ARG A 273 -19.78 -14.72 -11.96
CA ARG A 273 -20.10 -13.75 -13.02
C ARG A 273 -18.84 -13.21 -13.70
N VAL A 274 -17.82 -12.85 -12.91
CA VAL A 274 -16.53 -12.37 -13.42
C VAL A 274 -15.79 -13.47 -14.19
N ALA A 275 -15.81 -14.72 -13.71
CA ALA A 275 -15.21 -15.86 -14.41
C ALA A 275 -15.83 -16.06 -15.79
N ALA A 276 -17.17 -16.05 -15.86
CA ALA A 276 -17.89 -16.19 -17.11
C ALA A 276 -17.55 -15.06 -18.11
N GLU A 277 -17.58 -13.80 -17.68
CA GLU A 277 -17.28 -12.67 -18.58
C GLU A 277 -15.79 -12.63 -18.97
N THR A 278 -14.89 -13.02 -18.05
CA THR A 278 -13.46 -13.15 -18.36
C THR A 278 -13.24 -14.20 -19.43
N LEU A 279 -13.76 -15.42 -19.24
CA LEU A 279 -13.60 -16.49 -20.23
C LEU A 279 -14.19 -16.10 -21.57
N LYS A 280 -15.39 -15.51 -21.60
CA LYS A 280 -16.03 -14.99 -22.81
C LYS A 280 -15.20 -13.91 -23.53
N GLY A 281 -14.61 -12.97 -22.78
CA GLY A 281 -13.72 -11.95 -23.37
C GLY A 281 -12.43 -12.53 -23.97
N PHE A 282 -12.05 -13.72 -23.52
CA PHE A 282 -10.88 -14.46 -23.99
C PHE A 282 -11.21 -15.71 -24.80
N GLU A 283 -12.49 -16.01 -25.09
CA GLU A 283 -12.93 -16.99 -26.10
C GLU A 283 -12.33 -16.53 -27.44
N VAL A 284 -11.07 -16.86 -27.70
CA VAL A 284 -10.60 -18.10 -28.30
C VAL A 284 -11.43 -18.33 -29.56
N THR A 285 -11.12 -17.54 -30.60
CA THR A 285 -11.19 -18.06 -31.97
C THR A 285 -10.39 -19.36 -31.97
N ALA A 286 -11.11 -20.48 -31.82
CA ALA A 286 -10.58 -21.78 -32.18
C ALA A 286 -10.17 -21.79 -33.66
#